data_AF-A0A1Q7FA43-F1
#
_entry.id   AF-A0A1Q7FA43-F1
#
_cell.length_a   1.000
_cell.length_b   1.000
_cell.length_c   1.000
_cell.angle_alpha   90.00
_cell.angle_beta   90.00
_cell.angle_gamma   90.00
#
_symmetry.space_group_name_H-M   'P 1'
#
loop_
_entity.id
_entity.type
_entity.pdbx_description
1 polymer ?
#
loop_
_entity_poly.entity_id
_entity_poly.type
_entity_poly.pdbx_seq_one_letter_code
_entity_poly.pdbx_strand_id
1 'polypeptide(L)'
;MYSIFAPLDANEPLPRELVKEGRRYKTLGRRELAGALWLPAMATVLVLASWGGIHGVVVLGIILFMLLVFVVFVVSGERKARLK
;
A
#
# COMPACT_ATOMS: atom_id res chain seq x y z
N MET A 1 -1.79 -11.92 -43.68
CA MET A 1 -1.70 -11.96 -42.19
C MET A 1 -0.32 -11.41 -41.83
N TYR A 2 -0.29 -10.22 -41.20
CA TYR A 2 0.94 -9.49 -40.90
C TYR A 2 1.77 -10.23 -39.84
N SER A 3 2.88 -10.85 -40.25
CA SER A 3 3.88 -11.46 -39.35
C SER A 3 5.03 -10.48 -39.04
N ILE A 4 4.70 -9.23 -38.69
CA ILE A 4 5.71 -8.19 -38.40
C ILE A 4 6.39 -8.42 -37.04
N PHE A 5 5.76 -9.18 -36.13
CA PHE A 5 6.35 -9.45 -34.83
C PHE A 5 7.05 -10.81 -34.82
N ALA A 6 8.38 -10.79 -34.87
CA ALA A 6 9.18 -11.93 -34.44
C ALA A 6 8.86 -12.23 -32.96
N PRO A 7 8.81 -13.52 -32.54
CA PRO A 7 8.59 -13.85 -31.14
C PRO A 7 9.65 -13.16 -30.29
N LEU A 8 9.20 -12.42 -29.26
CA LEU A 8 10.08 -11.69 -28.35
C LEU A 8 11.13 -12.64 -27.78
N ASP A 9 12.42 -12.41 -28.07
CA ASP A 9 13.51 -13.17 -27.47
C ASP A 9 13.56 -12.86 -25.97
N ALA A 10 13.41 -13.90 -25.15
CA ALA A 10 13.42 -13.77 -23.69
C ALA A 10 14.77 -13.26 -23.14
N ASN A 11 15.84 -13.30 -23.94
CA ASN A 11 17.17 -12.83 -23.55
C ASN A 11 17.49 -11.42 -24.06
N GLU A 12 16.61 -10.80 -24.86
CA GLU A 12 16.86 -9.46 -25.38
C GLU A 12 16.52 -8.40 -24.31
N PRO A 13 17.43 -7.44 -24.03
CA PRO A 13 17.17 -6.41 -23.03
C PRO A 13 15.98 -5.55 -23.45
N LEU A 14 14.95 -5.55 -22.60
CA LEU A 14 13.71 -4.81 -22.83
C LEU A 14 13.98 -3.31 -23.05
N PRO A 15 13.34 -2.70 -24.07
CA PRO A 15 13.31 -1.25 -24.26
C PRO A 15 12.94 -0.50 -22.99
N ARG A 16 13.60 0.64 -22.76
CA ARG A 16 13.45 1.47 -21.54
C ARG A 16 12.00 1.89 -21.28
N GLU A 17 11.18 1.99 -22.31
CA GLU A 17 9.77 2.36 -22.24
C GLU A 17 8.94 1.27 -21.55
N LEU A 18 9.14 0.00 -21.91
CA LEU A 18 8.49 -1.16 -21.28
C LEU A 18 8.92 -1.34 -19.82
N VAL A 19 10.20 -1.05 -19.50
CA VAL A 19 10.71 -1.09 -18.12
C VAL A 19 10.08 0.01 -17.25
N LYS A 20 9.80 1.18 -17.82
CA LYS A 20 9.11 2.28 -17.11
C LYS A 20 7.63 1.96 -16.91
N GLU A 21 6.99 1.37 -17.91
CA GLU A 21 5.59 0.96 -17.86
C GLU A 21 5.37 -0.15 -16.82
N GLY A 22 6.24 -1.16 -16.76
CA GLY A 22 6.19 -2.19 -15.71
C GLY A 22 6.37 -1.65 -14.28
N ARG A 23 7.09 -0.52 -14.12
CA ARG A 23 7.20 0.18 -12.82
C ARG A 23 5.94 0.93 -12.42
N ARG A 24 5.11 1.35 -13.38
CA ARG A 24 3.86 2.09 -13.15
C ARG A 24 2.77 1.20 -12.54
N TYR A 25 2.79 -0.09 -12.85
CA TYR A 25 1.84 -1.08 -12.35
C TYR A 25 2.32 -1.83 -11.10
N LYS A 26 3.30 -1.29 -10.35
CA LYS A 26 3.73 -1.90 -9.10
C LYS A 26 2.56 -1.88 -8.11
N THR A 27 2.16 -3.05 -7.63
CA THR A 27 1.16 -3.20 -6.58
C THR A 27 1.57 -2.38 -5.36
N LEU A 28 0.61 -1.63 -4.77
CA LEU A 28 0.86 -0.85 -3.57
C LEU A 28 1.36 -1.79 -2.46
N GLY A 29 2.53 -1.49 -1.91
CA GLY A 29 3.08 -2.24 -0.80
C GLY A 29 2.30 -1.99 0.48
N ARG A 30 2.58 -2.80 1.51
CA ARG A 30 1.94 -2.67 2.83
C ARG A 30 2.16 -1.30 3.48
N ARG A 31 3.29 -0.65 3.20
CA ARG A 31 3.61 0.70 3.71
C ARG A 31 2.71 1.76 3.10
N GLU A 32 2.56 1.70 1.79
CA GLU A 32 1.75 2.61 1.00
C GLU A 32 0.27 2.46 1.37
N LEU A 33 -0.19 1.20 1.52
CA LEU A 33 -1.55 0.90 1.99
C LEU A 33 -1.80 1.39 3.43
N ALA A 34 -0.87 1.14 4.36
CA ALA A 34 -1.02 1.59 5.75
C ALA A 34 -1.08 3.11 5.85
N GLY A 35 -0.23 3.82 5.10
CA GLY A 35 -0.25 5.28 5.04
C GLY A 35 -1.53 5.83 4.42
N ALA A 36 -1.99 5.23 3.32
CA ALA A 36 -3.24 5.64 2.66
C ALA A 36 -4.48 5.41 3.54
N LEU A 37 -4.51 4.31 4.31
CA LEU A 37 -5.64 3.95 5.15
C LEU A 37 -5.64 4.66 6.52
N TRP A 38 -4.51 5.23 6.94
CA TRP A 38 -4.37 5.90 8.24
C TRP A 38 -5.38 7.03 8.43
N LEU A 39 -5.41 8.00 7.50
CA LEU A 39 -6.27 9.18 7.62
C LEU A 39 -7.77 8.84 7.53
N PRO A 40 -8.23 8.02 6.55
CA PRO A 40 -9.63 7.58 6.52
C PRO A 40 -10.04 6.86 7.80
N ALA A 41 -9.22 5.93 8.30
CA ALA A 41 -9.55 5.18 9.52
C ALA A 41 -9.64 6.11 10.75
N MET A 42 -8.69 7.03 10.90
CA MET A 42 -8.71 8.00 11.99
C MET A 42 -9.95 8.91 11.91
N ALA A 43 -10.30 9.39 10.72
CA ALA A 43 -11.50 10.20 10.52
C ALA A 43 -12.77 9.42 10.88
N THR A 44 -12.87 8.14 10.49
CA THR A 44 -14.00 7.27 10.87
C THR A 44 -14.11 7.13 12.39
N VAL A 45 -13.01 6.89 13.09
CA VAL A 45 -13.00 6.79 14.56
C VAL A 45 -13.50 8.10 15.20
N LEU A 46 -13.02 9.25 14.74
CA LEU A 46 -13.42 10.55 15.27
C LEU A 46 -14.90 10.85 15.04
N VAL A 47 -15.41 10.56 13.84
CA VAL A 47 -16.83 10.75 13.50
C VAL A 47 -17.73 9.86 14.36
N LEU A 48 -17.39 8.58 14.49
CA LEU A 48 -18.16 7.64 15.32
C LEU A 48 -18.09 8.00 16.80
N ALA A 49 -16.93 8.43 17.29
CA ALA A 49 -16.76 8.85 18.67
C ALA A 49 -17.57 10.12 18.99
N SER A 50 -17.57 11.08 18.06
CA SER A 50 -18.39 12.30 18.18
C SER A 50 -19.88 11.97 18.21
N TRP A 51 -20.34 11.10 17.30
CA TRP A 51 -21.73 10.64 17.28
C TRP A 51 -22.12 9.93 18.59
N GLY A 52 -21.25 9.05 19.08
CA GLY A 52 -21.52 8.25 20.29
C GLY A 52 -21.29 9.00 21.61
N GLY A 53 -20.85 10.26 21.59
CA GLY A 53 -20.51 11.01 22.80
C GLY A 53 -19.37 10.39 23.61
N ILE A 54 -18.43 9.72 22.95
CA ILE A 54 -17.32 9.02 23.62
C ILE A 54 -16.33 10.03 24.20
N HIS A 55 -15.90 9.81 25.44
CA HIS A 55 -14.90 10.65 26.10
C HIS A 55 -13.58 10.71 25.33
N GLY A 56 -13.03 11.92 25.17
CA GLY A 56 -11.82 12.15 24.38
C GLY A 56 -10.60 11.32 24.79
N VAL A 57 -10.44 11.01 26.09
CA VAL A 57 -9.35 10.13 26.58
C VAL A 57 -9.46 8.72 25.99
N VAL A 58 -10.67 8.17 25.91
CA VAL A 58 -10.93 6.85 25.33
C VAL A 58 -10.63 6.89 23.83
N VAL A 59 -11.06 7.95 23.14
CA VAL A 59 -10.80 8.14 21.70
C VAL A 59 -9.30 8.19 21.42
N LEU A 60 -8.54 8.91 22.25
CA LEU A 60 -7.08 8.99 22.12
C LEU A 60 -6.43 7.61 22.31
N GLY A 61 -6.90 6.83 23.27
CA GLY A 61 -6.48 5.44 23.45
C GLY A 61 -6.75 4.56 22.22
N ILE A 62 -7.93 4.70 21.61
CA ILE A 62 -8.29 3.97 20.38
C ILE A 62 -7.37 4.36 19.22
N ILE A 63 -7.10 5.66 19.03
CA ILE A 63 -6.22 6.15 17.95
C ILE A 63 -4.79 5.63 18.15
N LEU A 64 -4.28 5.64 19.39
CA LEU A 64 -2.95 5.11 19.69
C LEU A 64 -2.87 3.60 19.41
N PHE A 65 -3.88 2.85 19.83
CA PHE A 65 -3.96 1.42 19.54
C PHE A 65 -4.01 1.15 18.04
N MET A 66 -4.83 1.91 17.29
CA MET A 66 -4.91 1.83 15.84
C MET A 66 -3.54 2.10 15.18
N LEU A 67 -2.79 3.09 15.67
CA LEU A 67 -1.43 3.38 15.18
C LEU A 67 -0.52 2.18 15.36
N LEU A 68 -0.53 1.56 16.54
CA LEU A 68 0.27 0.37 16.83
C LEU A 68 -0.07 -0.78 15.88
N VAL A 69 -1.36 -1.01 15.60
CA VAL A 69 -1.81 -2.03 14.64
C VAL A 69 -1.25 -1.75 13.24
N PHE A 70 -1.32 -0.51 12.76
CA PHE A 70 -0.74 -0.15 11.46
C PHE A 70 0.79 -0.30 11.44
N VAL A 71 1.49 0.06 12.52
CA VAL A 71 2.95 -0.14 12.64
C VAL A 71 3.29 -1.62 12.59
N VAL A 72 2.61 -2.46 13.36
CA VAL A 72 2.80 -3.91 13.34
C VAL A 72 2.49 -4.48 11.96
N PHE A 73 1.42 -4.03 11.30
CA PHE A 73 1.06 -4.45 9.94
C PHE A 73 2.16 -4.12 8.91
N VAL A 74 2.74 -2.93 9.01
CA VAL A 74 3.86 -2.49 8.16
C VAL A 74 5.11 -3.32 8.41
N VAL A 75 5.46 -3.58 9.67
CA VAL A 75 6.69 -4.31 10.06
C VAL A 75 6.56 -5.82 9.80
N SER A 76 5.36 -6.38 9.96
CA SER A 76 5.04 -7.80 9.68
C SER A 76 5.07 -8.13 8.18
N GLY A 77 5.04 -7.11 7.30
CA GLY A 77 5.20 -7.33 5.86
C GLY A 77 6.60 -7.81 5.53
N GLU A 78 6.74 -9.10 5.18
CA GLU A 78 7.99 -9.62 4.63
C GLU A 78 8.44 -8.72 3.48
N ARG A 79 9.72 -8.32 3.51
CA ARG A 79 10.40 -7.63 2.40
C ARG A 79 10.59 -8.60 1.22
N LYS A 80 9.52 -9.15 0.65
CA LYS A 80 9.55 -9.84 -0.65
C LYS A 80 9.64 -8.81 -1.77
N ALA A 81 10.72 -8.03 -1.79
CA ALA A 81 11.04 -7.11 -2.88
C ALA A 81 12.56 -6.94 -3.07
N ARG A 82 13.35 -7.95 -2.71
CA ARG A 82 14.77 -8.01 -3.05
C ARG A 82 15.28 -9.45 -3.10
N LEU A 83 14.76 -10.24 -4.04
CA LEU A 83 15.44 -11.46 -4.47
C LEU A 83 15.53 -11.43 -6.00
N LYS A 84 16.78 -11.11 -6.41
CA LYS A 84 17.47 -11.32 -7.69
C LYS A 84 16.73 -10.91 -8.96
#